data_AF-A0A2G6PPL0-F1
#
_entry.id   AF-A0A2G6PPL0-F1
#
_cell.length_a   1.000
_cell.length_b   1.000
_cell.length_c   1.000
_cell.angle_alpha   90.00
_cell.angle_beta   90.00
_cell.angle_gamma   90.00
#
_symmetry.space_group_name_H-M   'P 1'
#
loop_
_entity.id
_entity.type
_entity.pdbx_description
1 polymer ?
#
loop_
_entity_poly.entity_id
_entity_poly.type
_entity_poly.pdbx_seq_one_letter_code
_entity_poly.pdbx_strand_id
1 'polypeptide(L)'
;MVGVSNIVGVVSDNASPFNIADNLNVPYFTNEEVIELLGQHETETGQLFDEKVKRKISEITANQPGLVNGFARQLVENNPDKKTIDYEDYLKVENWYLNLTIDKNISNILNKANKERAFVERLLFTEEKIPFKINKPHIKYLHTNGLIKEDENGYVTFWVPLYRKTVYDAFYPYTNGEKNEISITHIPSDFYENNKFNMSKLIKKYKNYVKRRGFKPFMERDENGNYKSIKESALIYSFETFITAIVQELSGKIYREADTGLGKSDMIINAIRKSGLLGLHGKASPKIRNRKRRQGKNK
;
A
#
# COMPACT_ATOMS: atom_id res chain seq x y z
N MET A 1 10.19 6.64 40.35
CA MET A 1 8.73 6.63 40.58
C MET A 1 8.38 7.97 41.18
N VAL A 2 7.89 8.91 40.38
CA VAL A 2 7.51 10.26 40.85
C VAL A 2 6.14 10.55 40.23
N GLY A 3 5.12 10.56 41.09
CA GLY A 3 3.74 10.87 40.70
C GLY A 3 3.53 12.37 40.58
N VAL A 4 2.55 12.76 39.77
CA VAL A 4 2.07 14.14 39.71
C VAL A 4 0.56 14.12 39.87
N SER A 5 0.11 14.80 40.93
CA SER A 5 -1.28 14.93 41.37
C SER A 5 -2.12 15.77 40.41
N ASN A 6 -3.40 15.38 40.26
CA ASN A 6 -4.43 16.19 39.60
C ASN A 6 -4.67 17.50 40.36
N ILE A 7 -4.73 18.63 39.64
CA ILE A 7 -5.39 19.86 40.10
C ILE A 7 -6.33 20.33 38.99
N VAL A 8 -7.60 20.43 39.33
CA VAL A 8 -8.69 20.94 38.51
C VAL A 8 -8.79 22.46 38.71
N GLY A 9 -8.87 23.18 37.58
CA GLY A 9 -9.58 24.45 37.44
C GLY A 9 -8.78 25.71 37.73
N VAL A 10 -8.47 26.49 36.69
CA VAL A 10 -9.03 27.83 36.41
C VAL A 10 -8.76 28.16 34.93
N VAL A 11 -9.83 28.50 34.21
CA VAL A 11 -9.80 29.03 32.83
C VAL A 11 -9.51 30.53 32.90
N SER A 12 -8.41 30.96 32.29
CA SER A 12 -8.18 32.33 31.80
C SER A 12 -7.00 32.27 30.84
N ASP A 13 -7.09 32.97 29.71
CA ASP A 13 -6.15 32.99 28.59
C ASP A 13 -4.68 32.84 29.03
N ASN A 14 -4.12 31.65 28.84
CA ASN A 14 -2.72 31.37 29.16
C ASN A 14 -2.13 30.54 28.04
N ALA A 15 -1.37 31.22 27.17
CA ALA A 15 -0.24 30.57 26.52
C ALA A 15 0.51 29.76 27.60
N SER A 16 0.63 28.46 27.39
CA SER A 16 1.23 27.54 28.36
C SER A 16 2.59 28.09 28.84
N PRO A 17 2.85 28.17 30.15
CA PRO A 17 4.15 28.57 30.68
C PRO A 17 5.26 27.55 30.32
N PHE A 18 4.87 26.37 29.84
CA PHE A 18 5.75 25.41 29.17
C PHE A 18 5.76 25.69 27.68
N ASN A 19 6.30 26.84 27.30
CA ASN A 19 6.66 27.08 25.91
C ASN A 19 7.92 26.25 25.64
N ILE A 20 7.76 24.98 25.27
CA ILE A 20 8.87 24.15 24.78
C ILE A 20 9.28 24.76 23.43
N ALA A 21 10.15 25.77 23.48
CA ALA A 21 10.60 26.53 22.31
C ALA A 21 11.52 25.71 21.39
N ASP A 22 11.98 24.54 21.84
CA ASP A 22 12.81 23.64 21.05
C ASP A 22 12.06 22.32 20.79
N ASN A 23 11.40 22.23 19.65
CA ASN A 23 10.98 20.93 19.12
C ASN A 23 12.24 20.17 18.68
N LEU A 24 12.69 19.21 19.49
CA LEU A 24 13.75 18.28 19.09
C LEU A 24 13.21 17.39 17.96
N ASN A 25 13.54 17.72 16.72
CA ASN A 25 13.23 16.87 15.58
C ASN A 25 14.15 15.65 15.61
N VAL A 26 13.60 14.48 15.92
CA VAL A 26 14.31 13.20 15.79
C VAL A 26 14.14 12.73 14.35
N PRO A 27 15.19 12.77 13.51
CA PRO A 27 15.07 12.35 12.12
C PRO A 27 14.82 10.84 12.01
N TYR A 28 14.38 10.42 10.82
CA TYR A 28 14.39 9.00 10.48
C TYR A 28 15.82 8.55 10.22
N PHE A 29 16.06 7.24 10.30
CA PHE A 29 17.39 6.70 10.02
C PHE A 29 17.76 6.89 8.54
N THR A 30 19.05 6.92 8.28
CA THR A 30 19.65 6.65 6.97
C THR A 30 19.61 5.15 6.68
N ASN A 31 19.88 4.77 5.43
CA ASN A 31 19.95 3.35 5.08
C ASN A 31 21.11 2.66 5.81
N GLU A 32 22.21 3.38 5.97
CA GLU A 32 23.42 2.95 6.67
C GLU A 32 23.12 2.69 8.16
N GLU A 33 22.42 3.61 8.82
CA GLU A 33 21.99 3.43 10.22
C GLU A 33 21.02 2.25 10.39
N VAL A 34 20.14 1.99 9.42
CA VAL A 34 19.29 0.78 9.45
C VAL A 34 20.14 -0.48 9.31
N ILE A 35 21.11 -0.52 8.40
CA ILE A 35 22.01 -1.67 8.24
C ILE A 35 22.83 -1.90 9.50
N GLU A 36 23.36 -0.83 10.12
CA GLU A 36 24.10 -0.89 11.37
C GLU A 36 23.24 -1.43 12.51
N LEU A 37 22.03 -0.89 12.69
CA LEU A 37 21.08 -1.34 13.71
C LEU A 37 20.71 -2.83 13.53
N LEU A 38 20.47 -3.27 12.30
CA LEU A 38 20.22 -4.69 12.02
C LEU A 38 21.47 -5.53 12.31
N GLY A 39 22.67 -5.04 12.01
CA GLY A 39 23.94 -5.72 12.37
C GLY A 39 24.16 -5.87 13.87
N GLN A 40 23.69 -4.92 14.69
CA GLN A 40 23.68 -5.06 16.14
C GLN A 40 22.76 -6.22 16.57
N HIS A 41 21.56 -6.32 16.01
CA HIS A 41 20.67 -7.47 16.25
C HIS A 41 21.30 -8.80 15.80
N GLU A 42 21.99 -8.84 14.66
CA GLU A 42 22.70 -10.04 14.19
C GLU A 42 23.77 -10.48 15.20
N THR A 43 24.49 -9.52 15.78
CA THR A 43 25.54 -9.76 16.78
C THR A 43 24.96 -10.28 18.09
N GLU A 44 23.84 -9.72 18.54
CA GLU A 44 23.19 -10.09 19.80
C GLU A 44 22.46 -11.43 19.73
N THR A 45 21.78 -11.72 18.61
CA THR A 45 20.92 -12.90 18.46
C THR A 45 21.59 -14.08 17.76
N GLY A 46 22.67 -13.83 17.01
CA GLY A 46 23.29 -14.81 16.11
C GLY A 46 22.47 -15.11 14.85
N GLN A 47 21.31 -14.45 14.66
CA GLN A 47 20.46 -14.59 13.49
C GLN A 47 20.82 -13.54 12.46
N LEU A 48 21.27 -13.98 11.28
CA LEU A 48 21.65 -13.10 10.18
C LEU A 48 20.42 -12.68 9.36
N PHE A 49 20.39 -11.46 8.86
CA PHE A 49 19.43 -11.03 7.85
C PHE A 49 20.08 -11.08 6.48
N ASP A 50 19.38 -11.68 5.51
CA ASP A 50 19.76 -11.52 4.10
C ASP A 50 19.80 -10.02 3.74
N GLU A 51 20.81 -9.61 2.97
CA GLU A 51 20.96 -8.24 2.48
C GLU A 51 19.72 -7.73 1.76
N LYS A 52 18.98 -8.61 1.08
CA LYS A 52 17.69 -8.25 0.49
C LYS A 52 16.66 -7.88 1.56
N VAL A 53 16.62 -8.59 2.68
CA VAL A 53 15.71 -8.29 3.80
C VAL A 53 16.05 -6.94 4.43
N LYS A 54 17.33 -6.66 4.70
CA LYS A 54 17.78 -5.37 5.24
C LYS A 54 17.31 -4.19 4.38
N ARG A 55 17.56 -4.28 3.06
CA ARG A 55 17.09 -3.27 2.10
C ARG A 55 15.57 -3.12 2.10
N LYS A 56 14.83 -4.23 2.13
CA LYS A 56 13.35 -4.17 2.12
C LYS A 56 12.77 -3.59 3.39
N ILE A 57 13.37 -3.84 4.56
CA ILE A 57 12.99 -3.17 5.82
C ILE A 57 13.19 -1.66 5.69
N SER A 58 14.37 -1.23 5.24
CA SER A 58 14.67 0.18 5.00
C SER A 58 13.63 0.84 4.08
N GLU A 59 13.35 0.22 2.93
CA GLU A 59 12.39 0.72 1.95
C GLU A 59 10.95 0.78 2.48
N ILE A 60 10.41 -0.33 3.02
CA ILE A 60 8.99 -0.41 3.40
C ILE A 60 8.65 0.53 4.56
N THR A 61 9.61 0.75 5.46
CA THR A 61 9.47 1.60 6.64
C THR A 61 9.89 3.05 6.38
N ALA A 62 10.47 3.34 5.22
CA ALA A 62 11.20 4.58 4.95
C ALA A 62 12.18 4.95 6.06
N ASN A 63 12.82 3.94 6.68
CA ASN A 63 13.73 4.06 7.81
C ASN A 63 13.14 4.68 9.09
N GLN A 64 11.81 4.64 9.27
CA GLN A 64 11.22 5.13 10.50
C GLN A 64 11.65 4.24 11.70
N PRO A 65 12.30 4.80 12.74
CA PRO A 65 12.94 4.00 13.79
C PRO A 65 12.02 2.97 14.46
N GLY A 66 10.78 3.37 14.78
CA GLY A 66 9.81 2.47 15.41
C GLY A 66 9.39 1.30 14.51
N LEU A 67 9.24 1.52 13.20
CA LEU A 67 8.88 0.45 12.27
C LEU A 67 10.07 -0.44 11.94
N VAL A 68 11.28 0.11 11.79
CA VAL A 68 12.50 -0.69 11.55
C VAL A 68 12.69 -1.71 12.68
N ASN A 69 12.65 -1.24 13.94
CA ASN A 69 12.75 -2.10 15.11
C ASN A 69 11.57 -3.09 15.20
N GLY A 70 10.36 -2.65 14.86
CA GLY A 70 9.18 -3.51 14.82
C GLY A 70 9.32 -4.69 13.84
N PHE A 71 9.82 -4.43 12.63
CA PHE A 71 10.11 -5.46 11.64
C PHE A 71 11.22 -6.40 12.10
N ALA A 72 12.34 -5.86 12.58
CA ALA A 72 13.47 -6.67 13.07
C ALA A 72 13.03 -7.64 14.17
N ARG A 73 12.32 -7.11 15.19
CA ARG A 73 11.77 -7.89 16.28
C ARG A 73 10.84 -9.00 15.78
N GLN A 74 9.87 -8.68 14.93
CA GLN A 74 8.90 -9.66 14.46
C GLN A 74 9.57 -10.76 13.61
N LEU A 75 10.61 -10.44 12.85
CA LEU A 75 11.36 -11.39 12.06
C LEU A 75 12.15 -12.38 12.92
N VAL A 76 12.83 -11.87 13.94
CA VAL A 76 13.61 -12.65 14.91
C VAL A 76 12.69 -13.56 15.73
N GLU A 77 11.65 -12.98 16.36
CA GLU A 77 10.74 -13.72 17.25
C GLU A 77 9.92 -14.80 16.53
N ASN A 78 9.57 -14.60 15.25
CA ASN A 78 8.81 -15.58 14.47
C ASN A 78 9.66 -16.75 13.96
N ASN A 79 10.99 -16.64 14.00
CA ASN A 79 11.90 -17.62 13.41
C ASN A 79 13.04 -17.98 14.38
N PRO A 80 12.75 -18.39 15.62
CA PRO A 80 13.76 -18.52 16.69
C PRO A 80 14.90 -19.49 16.35
N ASP A 81 14.61 -20.54 15.58
CA ASP A 81 15.58 -21.59 15.24
C ASP A 81 16.35 -21.31 13.95
N LYS A 82 16.06 -20.20 13.26
CA LYS A 82 16.60 -19.92 11.93
C LYS A 82 17.86 -19.09 12.01
N LYS A 83 18.96 -19.61 11.46
CA LYS A 83 20.25 -18.90 11.39
C LYS A 83 20.24 -17.69 10.45
N THR A 84 19.45 -17.75 9.38
CA THR A 84 19.35 -16.66 8.40
C THR A 84 17.89 -16.36 8.08
N ILE A 85 17.48 -15.13 8.37
CA ILE A 85 16.18 -14.56 7.99
C ILE A 85 16.21 -14.23 6.50
N ASP A 86 15.35 -14.89 5.73
CA ASP A 86 15.29 -14.74 4.29
C ASP A 86 14.09 -13.90 3.84
N TYR A 87 13.98 -13.73 2.52
CA TYR A 87 12.93 -12.92 1.93
C TYR A 87 11.51 -13.49 2.13
N GLU A 88 11.36 -14.80 2.31
CA GLU A 88 10.03 -15.39 2.59
C GLU A 88 9.56 -15.02 4.00
N ASP A 89 10.47 -14.94 4.96
CA ASP A 89 10.16 -14.51 6.32
C ASP A 89 9.75 -13.04 6.35
N TYR A 90 10.45 -12.18 5.60
CA TYR A 90 10.05 -10.79 5.38
C TYR A 90 8.60 -10.68 4.88
N LEU A 91 8.23 -11.47 3.86
CA LEU A 91 6.88 -11.43 3.31
C LEU A 91 5.80 -11.84 4.32
N LYS A 92 6.10 -12.77 5.24
CA LYS A 92 5.18 -13.14 6.32
C LYS A 92 4.95 -11.98 7.27
N VAL A 93 6.01 -11.25 7.65
CA VAL A 93 5.92 -10.09 8.55
C VAL A 93 5.23 -8.90 7.90
N GLU A 94 5.54 -8.60 6.64
CA GLU A 94 4.83 -7.57 5.87
C GLU A 94 3.33 -7.89 5.80
N ASN A 95 2.98 -9.15 5.47
CA ASN A 95 1.58 -9.59 5.48
C ASN A 95 0.92 -9.48 6.86
N TRP A 96 1.66 -9.78 7.93
CA TRP A 96 1.16 -9.65 9.29
C TRP A 96 0.81 -8.20 9.63
N TYR A 97 1.68 -7.25 9.29
CA TYR A 97 1.41 -5.81 9.45
C TYR A 97 0.22 -5.31 8.64
N LEU A 98 0.05 -5.82 7.42
CA LEU A 98 -1.03 -5.37 6.53
C LEU A 98 -2.40 -5.99 6.85
N ASN A 99 -2.43 -7.24 7.32
CA ASN A 99 -3.67 -8.03 7.34
C ASN A 99 -4.04 -8.65 8.69
N LEU A 100 -3.10 -8.84 9.62
CA LEU A 100 -3.33 -9.69 10.80
C LEU A 100 -3.24 -8.95 12.14
N THR A 101 -2.54 -7.81 12.19
CA THR A 101 -2.31 -7.07 13.43
C THR A 101 -3.07 -5.75 13.48
N ILE A 102 -3.43 -5.35 14.70
CA ILE A 102 -3.91 -3.99 14.99
C ILE A 102 -2.74 -3.21 15.58
N ASP A 103 -1.88 -2.70 14.70
CA ASP A 103 -0.80 -1.83 15.12
C ASP A 103 -1.35 -0.43 15.47
N LYS A 104 -0.96 0.11 16.63
CA LYS A 104 -1.46 1.41 17.12
C LYS A 104 -1.04 2.57 16.22
N ASN A 105 0.16 2.51 15.66
CA ASN A 105 0.69 3.55 14.80
C ASN A 105 -0.02 3.54 13.44
N ILE A 106 -0.17 2.37 12.82
CA ILE A 106 -0.97 2.17 11.60
C ILE A 106 -2.42 2.61 11.83
N SER A 107 -3.03 2.24 12.96
CA SER A 107 -4.40 2.64 13.31
C SER A 107 -4.53 4.16 13.44
N ASN A 108 -3.55 4.83 14.07
CA ASN A 108 -3.51 6.30 14.12
C ASN A 108 -3.42 6.88 12.70
N ILE A 109 -2.52 6.38 11.86
CA ILE A 109 -2.37 6.81 10.46
C ILE A 109 -3.68 6.66 9.69
N LEU A 110 -4.36 5.51 9.78
CA LEU A 110 -5.66 5.28 9.14
C LEU A 110 -6.71 6.30 9.60
N ASN A 111 -6.76 6.59 10.90
CA ASN A 111 -7.66 7.60 11.46
C ASN A 111 -7.36 9.01 10.91
N LYS A 112 -6.09 9.39 10.78
CA LYS A 112 -5.69 10.69 10.19
C LYS A 112 -6.02 10.76 8.71
N ALA A 113 -5.74 9.69 7.97
CA ALA A 113 -6.07 9.57 6.57
C ALA A 113 -7.58 9.68 6.34
N ASN A 114 -8.40 9.06 7.19
CA ASN A 114 -9.86 9.05 7.04
C ASN A 114 -10.48 10.43 7.26
N LYS A 115 -9.88 11.28 8.10
CA LYS A 115 -10.31 12.68 8.26
C LYS A 115 -10.11 13.51 7.00
N GLU A 116 -9.10 13.18 6.20
CA GLU A 116 -8.78 13.82 4.92
C GLU A 116 -9.06 12.89 3.74
N ARG A 117 -10.06 12.00 3.86
CA ARG A 117 -10.28 10.88 2.94
C ARG A 117 -10.31 11.28 1.47
N ALA A 118 -11.07 12.31 1.11
CA ALA A 118 -11.18 12.75 -0.29
C ALA A 118 -9.83 13.22 -0.87
N PHE A 119 -8.98 13.86 -0.06
CA PHE A 119 -7.65 14.29 -0.49
C PHE A 119 -6.72 13.09 -0.65
N VAL A 120 -6.74 12.16 0.30
CA VAL A 120 -5.92 10.95 0.29
C VAL A 120 -6.33 9.99 -0.83
N GLU A 121 -7.63 9.83 -1.10
CA GLU A 121 -8.13 9.09 -2.27
C GLU A 121 -7.63 9.72 -3.57
N ARG A 122 -7.60 11.05 -3.67
CA ARG A 122 -7.03 11.73 -4.84
C ARG A 122 -5.55 11.38 -5.01
N LEU A 123 -4.76 11.42 -3.94
CA LEU A 123 -3.34 11.04 -3.97
C LEU A 123 -3.09 9.57 -4.32
N LEU A 124 -3.91 8.65 -3.82
CA LEU A 124 -3.69 7.22 -4.03
C LEU A 124 -4.04 6.78 -5.45
N PHE A 125 -4.99 7.48 -6.06
CA PHE A 125 -5.81 6.87 -7.09
C PHE A 125 -5.93 7.70 -8.36
N THR A 126 -5.41 8.92 -8.37
CA THR A 126 -5.27 9.71 -9.61
C THR A 126 -3.79 9.86 -9.97
N GLU A 127 -3.50 10.17 -11.23
CA GLU A 127 -2.15 10.55 -11.66
C GLU A 127 -1.85 12.05 -11.41
N GLU A 128 -2.69 12.73 -10.63
CA GLU A 128 -2.58 14.16 -10.40
C GLU A 128 -1.35 14.49 -9.54
N LYS A 129 -0.43 15.28 -10.09
CA LYS A 129 0.70 15.83 -9.33
C LYS A 129 0.25 17.04 -8.52
N ILE A 130 0.08 16.85 -7.21
CA ILE A 130 -0.34 17.90 -6.29
C ILE A 130 0.90 18.62 -5.74
N PRO A 131 1.08 19.93 -5.97
CA PRO A 131 2.21 20.67 -5.40
C PRO A 131 2.20 20.62 -3.88
N PHE A 132 3.35 20.35 -3.27
CA PHE A 132 3.48 20.41 -1.82
C PHE A 132 3.46 21.87 -1.35
N LYS A 133 2.46 22.22 -0.54
CA LYS A 133 2.29 23.56 0.02
C LYS A 133 1.95 23.42 1.49
N ILE A 134 2.95 23.53 2.36
CA ILE A 134 2.84 23.26 3.81
C ILE A 134 1.74 24.08 4.51
N ASN A 135 1.36 25.25 3.97
CA ASN A 135 0.30 26.08 4.54
C ASN A 135 -1.13 25.65 4.13
N LYS A 136 -1.29 24.68 3.22
CA LYS A 136 -2.60 24.09 2.93
C LYS A 136 -3.01 23.20 4.10
N PRO A 137 -4.21 23.36 4.71
CA PRO A 137 -4.59 22.66 5.94
C PRO A 137 -4.43 21.13 5.87
N HIS A 138 -4.91 20.48 4.80
CA HIS A 138 -4.78 19.04 4.61
C HIS A 138 -3.32 18.58 4.43
N ILE A 139 -2.49 19.37 3.73
CA ILE A 139 -1.06 19.05 3.56
C ILE A 139 -0.35 19.16 4.90
N LYS A 140 -0.55 20.28 5.62
CA LYS A 140 0.02 20.50 6.96
C LYS A 140 -0.35 19.36 7.89
N TYR A 141 -1.63 19.03 7.94
CA TYR A 141 -2.17 18.01 8.83
C TYR A 141 -1.54 16.64 8.58
N LEU A 142 -1.58 16.17 7.32
CA LEU A 142 -1.08 14.84 6.97
C LEU A 142 0.46 14.76 7.06
N HIS A 143 1.17 15.86 6.76
CA HIS A 143 2.62 15.94 6.91
C HIS A 143 3.05 15.86 8.38
N THR A 144 2.43 16.65 9.25
CA THR A 144 2.73 16.63 10.70
C THR A 144 2.40 15.28 11.35
N ASN A 145 1.47 14.50 10.78
CA ASN A 145 1.17 13.15 11.25
C ASN A 145 1.99 12.05 10.53
N GLY A 146 2.98 12.41 9.71
CA GLY A 146 3.91 11.46 9.08
C GLY A 146 3.36 10.65 7.91
N LEU A 147 2.19 11.00 7.36
CA LEU A 147 1.60 10.25 6.24
C LEU A 147 2.20 10.66 4.89
N ILE A 148 2.41 11.96 4.69
CA ILE A 148 2.90 12.52 3.43
C ILE A 148 4.15 13.38 3.63
N LYS A 149 4.91 13.58 2.56
CA LYS A 149 6.04 14.51 2.49
C LYS A 149 6.14 15.16 1.12
N GLU A 150 7.05 16.12 0.99
CA GLU A 150 7.47 16.66 -0.30
C GLU A 150 8.44 15.66 -0.97
N ASP A 151 8.23 15.42 -2.26
CA ASP A 151 9.17 14.67 -3.10
C ASP A 151 10.27 15.58 -3.68
N GLU A 152 11.23 14.99 -4.39
CA GLU A 152 12.34 15.71 -5.04
C GLU A 152 11.91 16.76 -6.07
N ASN A 153 10.66 16.69 -6.56
CA ASN A 153 10.10 17.57 -7.57
C ASN A 153 9.12 18.61 -6.99
N GLY A 154 8.99 18.68 -5.65
CA GLY A 154 8.09 19.61 -4.97
C GLY A 154 6.62 19.20 -4.97
N TYR A 155 6.32 17.91 -5.15
CA TYR A 155 4.96 17.35 -5.10
C TYR A 155 4.71 16.55 -3.83
N VAL A 156 3.43 16.38 -3.49
CA VAL A 156 3.00 15.54 -2.37
C VAL A 156 3.22 14.07 -2.71
N THR A 157 3.93 13.35 -1.85
CA THR A 157 4.09 11.90 -1.91
C THR A 157 3.83 11.25 -0.55
N PHE A 158 3.54 9.95 -0.52
CA PHE A 158 3.47 9.21 0.74
C PHE A 158 4.87 9.05 1.33
N TRP A 159 5.02 9.30 2.63
CA TRP A 159 6.33 9.23 3.28
C TRP A 159 6.76 7.79 3.50
N VAL A 160 5.92 7.01 4.18
CA VAL A 160 6.22 5.61 4.55
C VAL A 160 5.43 4.66 3.64
N PRO A 161 6.09 3.80 2.84
CA PRO A 161 5.40 2.88 1.93
C PRO A 161 4.43 1.92 2.63
N LEU A 162 4.75 1.44 3.84
CA LEU A 162 3.83 0.62 4.64
C LEU A 162 2.50 1.34 4.87
N TYR A 163 2.54 2.62 5.25
CA TYR A 163 1.33 3.42 5.45
C TYR A 163 0.54 3.64 4.16
N ARG A 164 1.23 3.84 3.03
CA ARG A 164 0.56 3.92 1.74
C ARG A 164 -0.21 2.63 1.45
N LYS A 165 0.40 1.46 1.68
CA LYS A 165 -0.25 0.15 1.46
C LYS A 165 -1.48 -0.03 2.36
N THR A 166 -1.37 0.28 3.66
CA THR A 166 -2.50 0.15 4.60
C THR A 166 -3.66 1.09 4.27
N VAL A 167 -3.36 2.36 3.95
CA VAL A 167 -4.38 3.34 3.57
C VAL A 167 -5.00 2.98 2.22
N TYR A 168 -4.20 2.50 1.27
CA TYR A 168 -4.71 1.98 0.00
C TYR A 168 -5.73 0.88 0.25
N ASP A 169 -5.38 -0.16 1.02
CA ASP A 169 -6.28 -1.29 1.28
C ASP A 169 -7.55 -0.87 2.05
N ALA A 170 -7.44 0.08 2.98
CA ALA A 170 -8.59 0.60 3.72
C ALA A 170 -9.53 1.46 2.87
N PHE A 171 -8.99 2.20 1.89
CA PHE A 171 -9.78 3.13 1.06
C PHE A 171 -10.20 2.52 -0.26
N TYR A 172 -9.61 1.39 -0.61
CA TYR A 172 -9.98 0.62 -1.78
C TYR A 172 -11.49 0.31 -1.73
N PRO A 173 -12.25 0.67 -2.78
CA PRO A 173 -13.68 0.42 -2.79
C PRO A 173 -13.95 -1.08 -2.88
N TYR A 174 -14.43 -1.68 -1.78
CA TYR A 174 -15.02 -3.01 -1.83
C TYR A 174 -16.34 -2.93 -2.62
N THR A 175 -16.30 -3.33 -3.87
CA THR A 175 -17.49 -3.57 -4.68
C THR A 175 -18.17 -4.84 -4.18
N ASN A 176 -19.08 -4.68 -3.21
CA ASN A 176 -19.88 -5.77 -2.66
C ASN A 176 -20.49 -6.62 -3.80
N GLY A 177 -20.19 -7.93 -3.79
CA GLY A 177 -20.73 -8.92 -4.72
C GLY A 177 -19.91 -9.16 -6.00
N GLU A 178 -18.87 -8.37 -6.32
CA GLU A 178 -18.08 -8.58 -7.54
C GLU A 178 -17.30 -9.90 -7.51
N LYS A 179 -16.74 -10.29 -6.37
CA LYS A 179 -15.96 -11.54 -6.26
C LYS A 179 -16.78 -12.78 -6.63
N ASN A 180 -18.04 -12.86 -6.19
CA ASN A 180 -18.89 -14.03 -6.47
C ASN A 180 -19.23 -14.12 -7.96
N GLU A 181 -19.60 -13.01 -8.61
CA GLU A 181 -19.89 -12.98 -10.05
C GLU A 181 -18.66 -13.22 -10.93
N ILE A 182 -17.49 -12.70 -10.53
CA ILE A 182 -16.22 -12.93 -11.23
C ILE A 182 -15.80 -14.40 -11.13
N SER A 183 -15.93 -14.98 -9.93
CA SER A 183 -15.64 -16.38 -9.59
C SER A 183 -16.52 -17.37 -10.35
N ILE A 184 -17.83 -17.12 -10.44
CA ILE A 184 -18.79 -18.00 -11.12
C ILE A 184 -18.54 -18.11 -12.64
N THR A 185 -17.86 -17.13 -13.25
CA THR A 185 -17.77 -17.02 -14.73
C THR A 185 -16.44 -17.54 -15.32
N HIS A 186 -15.43 -17.86 -14.51
CA HIS A 186 -14.08 -18.09 -15.02
C HIS A 186 -13.44 -19.35 -14.45
N ILE A 187 -13.10 -20.31 -15.33
CA ILE A 187 -12.31 -21.47 -14.93
C ILE A 187 -10.84 -21.06 -14.86
N PRO A 188 -10.14 -21.24 -13.73
CA PRO A 188 -8.77 -20.78 -13.57
C PRO A 188 -7.75 -21.37 -14.57
N SER A 189 -8.03 -22.57 -15.11
CA SER A 189 -7.21 -23.20 -16.16
C SER A 189 -7.17 -22.40 -17.47
N ASP A 190 -8.16 -21.54 -17.72
CA ASP A 190 -8.21 -20.73 -18.94
C ASP A 190 -7.10 -19.69 -19.03
N PHE A 191 -6.51 -19.30 -17.90
CA PHE A 191 -5.45 -18.29 -17.86
C PHE A 191 -4.05 -18.87 -18.02
N TYR A 192 -3.94 -20.18 -18.29
CA TYR A 192 -2.66 -20.85 -18.53
C TYR A 192 -2.59 -21.37 -19.97
N GLU A 193 -1.47 -21.09 -20.63
CA GLU A 193 -1.08 -21.71 -21.90
C GLU A 193 0.37 -22.17 -21.77
N ASN A 194 0.66 -23.44 -22.11
CA ASN A 194 1.99 -24.05 -21.99
C ASN A 194 2.64 -23.86 -20.61
N ASN A 195 1.85 -24.05 -19.54
CA ASN A 195 2.25 -23.81 -18.15
C ASN A 195 2.71 -22.37 -17.83
N LYS A 196 2.44 -21.38 -18.70
CA LYS A 196 2.69 -19.96 -18.40
C LYS A 196 1.38 -19.22 -18.21
N PHE A 197 1.36 -18.31 -17.23
CA PHE A 197 0.23 -17.41 -17.02
C PHE A 197 0.09 -16.44 -18.20
N ASN A 198 -1.05 -16.47 -18.89
CA ASN A 198 -1.32 -15.69 -20.09
C ASN A 198 -2.00 -14.35 -19.74
N MET A 199 -1.19 -13.32 -19.56
CA MET A 199 -1.64 -11.95 -19.25
C MET A 199 -2.55 -11.36 -20.35
N SER A 200 -2.29 -11.65 -21.62
CA SER A 200 -3.11 -11.17 -22.74
C SER A 200 -4.54 -11.72 -22.67
N LYS A 201 -4.69 -12.98 -22.25
CA LYS A 201 -5.98 -13.65 -22.06
C LYS A 201 -6.71 -13.11 -20.84
N LEU A 202 -6.00 -12.84 -19.75
CA LEU A 202 -6.53 -12.15 -18.56
C LEU A 202 -7.12 -10.78 -18.92
N ILE A 203 -6.34 -9.94 -19.62
CA ILE A 203 -6.79 -8.61 -20.07
C ILE A 203 -7.99 -8.73 -21.03
N LYS A 204 -7.99 -9.71 -21.93
CA LYS A 204 -9.12 -9.96 -22.85
C LYS A 204 -10.40 -10.33 -22.06
N LYS A 205 -10.29 -11.22 -21.08
CA LYS A 205 -11.41 -11.63 -20.23
C LYS A 205 -11.90 -10.46 -19.35
N TYR A 206 -11.00 -9.68 -18.77
CA TYR A 206 -11.36 -8.46 -18.05
C TYR A 206 -12.13 -7.47 -18.95
N LYS A 207 -11.65 -7.21 -20.17
CA LYS A 207 -12.38 -6.35 -21.13
C LYS A 207 -13.78 -6.88 -21.43
N ASN A 208 -13.95 -8.20 -21.53
CA ASN A 208 -15.26 -8.81 -21.76
C ASN A 208 -16.17 -8.71 -20.52
N TYR A 209 -15.62 -8.87 -19.32
CA TYR A 209 -16.31 -8.65 -18.05
C TYR A 209 -16.84 -7.21 -17.95
N VAL A 210 -15.99 -6.21 -18.19
CA VAL A 210 -16.37 -4.78 -18.18
C VAL A 210 -17.45 -4.49 -19.23
N LYS A 211 -17.31 -5.04 -20.46
CA LYS A 211 -18.32 -4.88 -21.54
C LYS A 211 -19.68 -5.47 -21.16
N ARG A 212 -19.70 -6.65 -20.54
CA ARG A 212 -20.95 -7.31 -20.10
C ARG A 212 -21.64 -6.55 -18.98
N ARG A 213 -20.87 -6.08 -18.00
CA ARG A 213 -21.46 -5.48 -16.80
C ARG A 213 -21.91 -4.04 -17.00
N GLY A 214 -21.30 -3.34 -17.97
CA GLY A 214 -21.44 -1.91 -18.17
C GLY A 214 -20.70 -1.13 -17.08
N PHE A 215 -20.40 0.15 -17.34
CA PHE A 215 -19.59 0.96 -16.43
C PHE A 215 -20.32 1.43 -15.15
N LYS A 216 -21.62 1.12 -15.01
CA LYS A 216 -22.49 1.61 -13.92
C LYS A 216 -21.98 1.32 -12.50
N PRO A 217 -21.35 0.16 -12.17
CA PRO A 217 -20.74 -0.06 -10.85
C PRO A 217 -19.48 0.78 -10.59
N PHE A 218 -18.87 1.32 -11.66
CA PHE A 218 -17.63 2.09 -11.63
C PHE A 218 -17.87 3.61 -11.73
N MET A 219 -19.14 4.03 -11.68
CA MET A 219 -19.55 5.43 -11.77
C MET A 219 -19.84 5.99 -10.38
N GLU A 220 -19.26 7.16 -10.07
CA GLU A 220 -19.60 7.91 -8.86
C GLU A 220 -21.08 8.33 -8.91
N ARG A 221 -21.73 8.26 -7.74
CA ARG A 221 -23.05 8.84 -7.52
C ARG A 221 -22.88 10.18 -6.81
N ASP A 222 -23.63 11.19 -7.23
CA ASP A 222 -23.73 12.44 -6.49
C ASP A 222 -24.53 12.28 -5.19
N GLU A 223 -24.62 13.35 -4.40
CA GLU A 223 -25.37 13.41 -3.13
C GLU A 223 -26.86 13.05 -3.29
N ASN A 224 -27.38 13.08 -4.53
CA ASN A 224 -28.75 12.76 -4.91
C ASN A 224 -28.89 11.38 -5.57
N GLY A 225 -27.81 10.58 -5.62
CA GLY A 225 -27.81 9.22 -6.17
C GLY A 225 -27.64 9.12 -7.70
N ASN A 226 -27.40 10.23 -8.41
CA ASN A 226 -27.26 10.24 -9.87
C ASN A 226 -25.82 9.95 -10.32
N TYR A 227 -25.69 9.21 -11.42
CA TYR A 227 -24.39 8.84 -11.99
C TYR A 227 -23.67 10.06 -12.58
N LYS A 228 -22.50 10.41 -12.03
CA LYS A 228 -21.75 11.63 -12.39
C LYS A 228 -20.64 11.37 -13.39
N SER A 229 -19.72 10.46 -13.09
CA SER A 229 -18.60 10.10 -13.99
C SER A 229 -17.96 8.77 -13.59
N ILE A 230 -17.20 8.16 -14.50
CA ILE A 230 -16.31 7.03 -14.18
C ILE A 230 -15.05 7.64 -13.55
N LYS A 231 -14.75 7.30 -12.29
CA LYS A 231 -13.47 7.69 -11.67
C LYS A 231 -12.35 6.99 -12.47
N GLU A 232 -11.31 7.68 -12.90
CA GLU A 232 -10.20 7.09 -13.67
C GLU A 232 -9.57 5.89 -12.93
N SER A 233 -9.57 5.95 -11.60
CA SER A 233 -9.17 4.88 -10.69
C SER A 233 -10.12 3.68 -10.65
N ALA A 234 -11.41 3.86 -10.97
CA ALA A 234 -12.42 2.81 -10.84
C ALA A 234 -12.16 1.63 -11.78
N LEU A 235 -11.55 1.88 -12.95
CA LEU A 235 -11.13 0.81 -13.86
C LEU A 235 -9.88 0.09 -13.38
N ILE A 236 -8.94 0.79 -12.75
CA ILE A 236 -7.76 0.19 -12.15
C ILE A 236 -8.20 -0.73 -11.01
N TYR A 237 -9.12 -0.30 -10.14
CA TYR A 237 -9.66 -1.17 -9.09
C TYR A 237 -10.48 -2.32 -9.65
N SER A 238 -11.34 -2.06 -10.62
CA SER A 238 -12.11 -3.13 -11.27
C SER A 238 -11.18 -4.22 -11.80
N PHE A 239 -10.05 -3.84 -12.38
CA PHE A 239 -9.03 -4.77 -12.85
C PHE A 239 -8.31 -5.48 -11.70
N GLU A 240 -7.89 -4.76 -10.66
CA GLU A 240 -7.24 -5.35 -9.48
C GLU A 240 -8.16 -6.32 -8.73
N THR A 241 -9.44 -5.98 -8.55
CA THR A 241 -10.47 -6.85 -7.97
C THR A 241 -10.66 -8.09 -8.82
N PHE A 242 -10.70 -7.93 -10.15
CA PHE A 242 -10.80 -9.03 -11.10
C PHE A 242 -9.61 -9.99 -10.99
N ILE A 243 -8.38 -9.48 -10.97
CA ILE A 243 -7.18 -10.31 -10.83
C ILE A 243 -7.15 -10.99 -9.47
N THR A 244 -7.49 -10.26 -8.40
CA THR A 244 -7.52 -10.82 -7.04
C THR A 244 -8.48 -11.99 -6.94
N ALA A 245 -9.68 -11.88 -7.51
CA ALA A 245 -10.63 -12.98 -7.55
C ALA A 245 -10.06 -14.23 -8.26
N ILE A 246 -9.49 -14.05 -9.45
CA ILE A 246 -8.90 -15.16 -10.22
C ILE A 246 -7.70 -15.80 -9.48
N VAL A 247 -6.84 -15.01 -8.87
CA VAL A 247 -5.64 -15.52 -8.18
C VAL A 247 -6.02 -16.23 -6.86
N GLN A 248 -7.04 -15.75 -6.16
CA GLN A 248 -7.55 -16.43 -4.96
C GLN A 248 -8.10 -17.83 -5.29
N GLU A 249 -8.84 -17.99 -6.39
CA GLU A 249 -9.30 -19.32 -6.84
C GLU A 249 -8.15 -20.26 -7.20
N LEU A 250 -7.03 -19.71 -7.66
CA LEU A 250 -5.81 -20.45 -7.96
C LEU A 250 -4.97 -20.79 -6.72
N SER A 251 -5.44 -20.53 -5.49
CA SER A 251 -4.61 -20.62 -4.28
C SER A 251 -3.29 -19.83 -4.40
N GLY A 252 -3.31 -18.78 -5.22
CA GLY A 252 -2.15 -17.91 -5.46
C GLY A 252 -2.11 -16.72 -4.52
N LYS A 253 -0.96 -16.04 -4.49
CA LYS A 253 -0.72 -14.80 -3.77
C LYS A 253 -0.40 -13.68 -4.75
N ILE A 254 -0.96 -12.49 -4.52
CA ILE A 254 -0.61 -11.27 -5.23
C ILE A 254 0.28 -10.44 -4.31
N TYR A 255 1.43 -10.01 -4.81
CA TYR A 255 2.32 -9.09 -4.12
C TYR A 255 2.39 -7.78 -4.92
N ARG A 256 1.92 -6.68 -4.33
CA ARG A 256 2.08 -5.35 -4.92
C ARG A 256 3.48 -4.82 -4.59
N GLU A 257 4.11 -4.15 -5.57
CA GLU A 257 5.40 -3.45 -5.38
C GLU A 257 6.54 -4.35 -4.86
N ALA A 258 6.54 -5.62 -5.26
CA ALA A 258 7.57 -6.57 -4.85
C ALA A 258 8.82 -6.46 -5.73
N ASP A 259 10.00 -6.54 -5.10
CA ASP A 259 11.28 -6.55 -5.81
C ASP A 259 11.54 -7.91 -6.42
N THR A 260 11.25 -7.99 -7.71
CA THR A 260 11.88 -8.97 -8.59
C THR A 260 13.34 -8.57 -8.77
N GLY A 261 14.27 -9.53 -8.88
CA GLY A 261 15.68 -9.26 -9.26
C GLY A 261 15.87 -8.59 -10.63
N LEU A 262 14.79 -8.07 -11.23
CA LEU A 262 14.70 -7.38 -12.52
C LEU A 262 13.96 -6.02 -12.39
N GLY A 263 13.91 -5.43 -11.18
CA GLY A 263 13.33 -4.09 -10.89
C GLY A 263 11.93 -4.07 -10.26
N LYS A 264 11.50 -2.86 -9.84
CA LYS A 264 10.18 -2.57 -9.25
C LYS A 264 9.07 -2.96 -10.22
N SER A 265 8.11 -3.77 -9.76
CA SER A 265 6.94 -4.19 -10.55
C SER A 265 5.67 -3.79 -9.82
N ASP A 266 4.71 -3.17 -10.52
CA ASP A 266 3.47 -2.68 -9.90
C ASP A 266 2.69 -3.83 -9.21
N MET A 267 2.76 -5.05 -9.78
CA MET A 267 2.16 -6.25 -9.19
C MET A 267 2.88 -7.53 -9.65
N ILE A 268 3.14 -8.45 -8.70
CA ILE A 268 3.58 -9.84 -8.93
C ILE A 268 2.44 -10.77 -8.57
N ILE A 269 2.16 -11.72 -9.46
CA ILE A 269 1.21 -12.80 -9.21
C ILE A 269 2.00 -14.10 -9.04
N ASN A 270 1.84 -14.77 -7.90
CA ASN A 270 2.33 -16.14 -7.66
C ASN A 270 1.14 -17.08 -7.57
N ALA A 271 0.82 -17.80 -8.65
CA ALA A 271 -0.32 -18.70 -8.68
C ALA A 271 0.15 -20.17 -8.63
N ILE A 272 -0.24 -20.90 -7.57
CA ILE A 272 0.18 -22.26 -7.29
C ILE A 272 -0.82 -23.24 -7.93
N ARG A 273 -0.39 -24.06 -8.88
CA ARG A 273 -1.26 -25.13 -9.40
C ARG A 273 -1.42 -26.22 -8.34
N LYS A 274 -2.64 -26.76 -8.20
CA LYS A 274 -2.95 -27.93 -7.35
C LYS A 274 -2.33 -29.26 -7.83
N SER A 275 -1.27 -29.19 -8.65
CA SER A 275 -0.44 -30.32 -9.06
C SER A 275 0.97 -29.82 -9.40
N GLY A 276 1.87 -29.88 -8.42
CA GLY A 276 3.31 -29.64 -8.59
C GLY A 276 3.73 -28.18 -8.47
N LEU A 277 4.60 -27.90 -7.49
CA LEU A 277 5.29 -26.63 -7.27
C LEU A 277 6.01 -26.14 -8.53
N LEU A 278 5.48 -25.08 -9.15
CA LEU A 278 6.24 -24.22 -10.06
C LEU A 278 5.81 -22.77 -9.81
N GLY A 279 6.63 -22.03 -9.05
CA GLY A 279 6.45 -20.59 -8.87
C GLY A 279 6.76 -19.88 -10.19
N LEU A 280 5.79 -19.17 -10.76
CA LEU A 280 5.96 -18.43 -12.00
C LEU A 280 5.60 -16.96 -11.80
N HIS A 281 6.51 -16.09 -12.26
CA HIS A 281 6.46 -14.65 -12.08
C HIS A 281 5.86 -13.99 -13.34
N GLY A 282 4.76 -13.26 -13.19
CA GLY A 282 4.21 -12.38 -14.23
C GLY A 282 4.25 -10.92 -13.76
N LYS A 283 4.70 -9.99 -14.63
CA LYS A 283 4.68 -8.53 -14.40
C LYS A 283 3.49 -7.91 -15.15
N ALA A 284 2.76 -7.01 -14.51
CA ALA A 284 1.73 -6.19 -15.14
C ALA A 284 1.92 -4.71 -14.78
N SER A 285 1.94 -3.83 -15.79
CA SER A 285 1.83 -2.38 -15.64
C SER A 285 0.70 -1.88 -16.55
N PRO A 286 -0.41 -1.35 -16.01
CA PRO A 286 -1.52 -0.88 -16.83
C PRO A 286 -1.16 0.46 -17.51
N LYS A 287 -0.62 0.42 -18.73
CA LYS A 287 -0.53 1.61 -19.59
C LYS A 287 -1.86 1.86 -20.29
N ILE A 288 -2.68 2.79 -19.79
CA ILE A 288 -3.92 3.23 -20.45
C ILE A 288 -3.60 4.41 -21.37
N ARG A 289 -3.55 4.16 -22.68
CA ARG A 289 -3.52 5.24 -23.69
C ARG A 289 -4.93 5.83 -23.85
N ASN A 290 -5.16 7.02 -23.30
CA ASN A 290 -6.34 7.82 -23.60
C ASN A 290 -6.29 8.30 -25.07
N ARG A 291 -7.07 7.67 -25.97
CA ARG A 291 -7.33 8.22 -27.31
C ARG A 291 -8.31 9.38 -27.19
N LYS A 292 -7.82 10.62 -27.25
CA LYS A 292 -8.66 11.81 -27.45
C LYS A 292 -9.53 11.61 -28.70
N ARG A 293 -10.85 11.59 -28.53
CA ARG A 293 -11.82 11.67 -29.63
C ARG A 293 -11.61 12.99 -30.36
N ARG A 294 -11.17 12.93 -31.61
CA ARG A 294 -11.28 14.04 -32.57
C ARG A 294 -12.78 14.35 -32.72
N GLN A 295 -13.23 15.51 -32.26
CA GLN A 295 -14.49 16.07 -32.72
C GLN A 295 -14.30 16.44 -34.19
N GLY A 296 -15.02 15.73 -35.07
CA GLY A 296 -15.15 16.14 -36.46
C GLY A 296 -16.00 17.40 -36.51
N LYS A 297 -15.41 18.48 -37.01
CA LYS A 297 -16.18 19.51 -37.72
C LYS A 297 -16.76 18.84 -38.96
N ASN A 298 -18.07 18.86 -39.12
CA ASN A 298 -18.67 18.89 -40.45
C ASN A 298 -19.82 19.91 -40.45
N LYS A 299 -19.86 20.58 -41.60
CA LYS A 299 -20.68 21.70 -42.04
C LYS A 299 -22.15 21.61 -41.67
#